data_AF-A0A5B7GLW0-F1
#
_entry.id   AF-A0A5B7GLW0-F1
#
_cell.length_a   1.000
_cell.length_b   1.000
_cell.length_c   1.000
_cell.angle_alpha   90.00
_cell.angle_beta   90.00
_cell.angle_gamma   90.00
#
_symmetry.space_group_name_H-M   'P 1'
#
loop_
_entity.id
_entity.type
_entity.pdbx_description
1 polymer ?
#
loop_
_entity_poly.entity_id
_entity_poly.type
_entity_poly.pdbx_seq_one_letter_code
_entity_poly.pdbx_strand_id
1 'polypeptide(L)' 'MCIVETKLREQIHLNFKEERYNSWRRDRKDKGGGGVLIMVHDNMERTKWK' A
#
# COMPACT_ATOMS: atom_id res chain seq x y z
N MET A 1 -5.23 -6.20 2.64
CA MET A 1 -5.20 -5.24 3.76
C MET A 1 -5.02 -3.83 3.20
N CYS A 2 -5.74 -2.83 3.74
CA CYS A 2 -5.65 -1.44 3.31
C CYS A 2 -5.36 -0.56 4.53
N ILE A 3 -4.31 0.27 4.45
CA ILE A 3 -3.92 1.22 5.49
C ILE A 3 -4.02 2.62 4.88
N VAL A 4 -4.84 3.47 5.49
CA VAL A 4 -5.07 4.86 5.10
C VAL A 4 -4.40 5.81 6.08
N GLU A 5 -4.20 7.06 5.67
CA GLU A 5 -3.52 8.07 6.49
C GLU A 5 -2.13 7.59 6.95
N THR A 6 -1.38 6.96 6.03
CA THR A 6 -0.04 6.42 6.32
C THR A 6 0.95 7.50 6.77
N LYS A 7 0.68 8.77 6.41
CA LYS A 7 1.52 9.95 6.69
C LYS A 7 2.96 9.79 6.20
N LEU A 8 3.17 8.89 5.25
CA LEU A 8 4.45 8.67 4.60
C LEU A 8 4.71 9.74 3.54
N ARG A 9 5.99 10.02 3.33
CA ARG A 9 6.50 10.92 2.29
C ARG A 9 7.36 10.12 1.32
N GLU A 10 7.41 10.54 0.06
CA GLU A 10 8.15 9.87 -1.01
C GLU A 10 9.63 9.62 -0.65
N GLN A 11 10.24 10.58 0.06
CA GLN A 11 11.63 10.51 0.52
C GLN A 11 11.87 9.38 1.55
N ILE A 12 10.83 8.95 2.25
CA ILE A 12 10.90 7.88 3.24
C ILE A 12 10.89 6.54 2.50
N HIS A 13 12.09 6.00 2.31
CA HIS A 13 12.30 4.66 1.79
C HIS A 13 11.99 3.64 2.89
N LEU A 14 10.76 3.12 2.86
CA LEU A 14 10.37 1.97 3.65
C LEU A 14 10.54 0.74 2.80
N ASN A 15 11.50 -0.12 3.16
CA ASN A 15 11.66 -1.42 2.54
C ASN A 15 10.67 -2.42 3.16
N PHE A 16 9.38 -2.06 3.16
CA PHE A 16 8.33 -2.88 3.72
C PHE A 16 7.99 -3.99 2.72
N LYS A 17 8.54 -5.18 2.98
CA LYS A 17 8.27 -6.40 2.22
C LYS A 17 7.80 -7.46 3.20
N GLU A 18 6.51 -7.78 3.12
CA GLU A 18 5.91 -8.87 3.87
C GLU A 18 5.87 -10.13 2.99
N GLU A 19 6.13 -11.30 3.57
CA GLU A 19 6.15 -12.54 2.80
C GLU A 19 4.74 -12.82 2.23
N ARG A 20 4.66 -13.14 0.93
CA ARG A 20 3.41 -13.44 0.23
C ARG A 20 2.45 -12.25 0.04
N TYR A 21 2.92 -11.02 0.23
CA TYR A 21 2.13 -9.84 -0.06
C TYR A 21 2.84 -8.89 -1.01
N ASN A 22 2.18 -8.60 -2.12
CA ASN A 22 2.48 -7.44 -2.95
C ASN A 22 1.93 -6.18 -2.29
N SER A 23 2.74 -5.11 -2.26
CA SER A 23 2.36 -3.82 -1.69
C SER A 23 2.35 -2.72 -2.76
N TRP A 24 1.31 -1.88 -2.73
CA TRP A 24 1.21 -0.65 -3.51
C TRP A 24 1.04 0.53 -2.58
N ARG A 25 1.90 1.54 -2.74
CA ARG A 25 1.90 2.75 -1.93
C ARG A 25 1.58 3.96 -2.79
N ARG A 26 0.78 4.88 -2.24
CA ARG A 26 0.61 6.23 -2.79
C ARG A 26 0.72 7.23 -1.68
N ASP A 27 1.79 8.02 -1.71
CA ASP A 27 2.04 9.09 -0.76
C ASP A 27 1.33 10.38 -1.20
N ARG A 28 0.98 11.23 -0.23
CA ARG A 28 0.47 12.57 -0.51
C ARG A 28 1.65 13.54 -0.61
N LYS A 29 1.72 14.31 -1.71
CA LYS A 29 2.88 15.16 -2.02
C LYS A 29 3.07 16.33 -1.06
N ASP A 30 2.02 17.12 -0.78
CA ASP A 30 2.23 18.48 -0.27
C ASP A 30 1.67 18.74 1.15
N LYS A 31 0.91 17.80 1.73
CA LYS A 31 0.39 17.92 3.09
C LYS A 31 0.87 16.73 3.92
N GLY A 32 1.39 16.97 5.11
CA GLY A 32 1.98 15.96 6.00
C GLY A 32 1.02 14.91 6.58
N GLY A 33 -0.16 14.73 5.99
CA GLY A 33 -1.17 13.73 6.35
C GLY A 33 -1.90 13.22 5.12
N GLY A 34 -2.39 12.00 5.15
CA GLY A 34 -2.91 11.26 4.00
C GLY A 34 -2.02 10.09 3.58
N GLY A 35 -2.25 9.62 2.35
CA GLY A 35 -1.55 8.48 1.78
C GLY A 35 -2.27 7.15 2.02
N VAL A 36 -1.98 6.17 1.18
CA VAL A 36 -2.55 4.83 1.25
C VAL A 36 -1.49 3.78 0.95
N LEU A 37 -1.56 2.68 1.68
CA LEU A 37 -0.82 1.45 1.43
C LEU A 37 -1.81 0.30 1.28
N ILE A 38 -1.76 -0.38 0.16
CA ILE A 38 -2.57 -1.55 -0.15
C ILE A 38 -1.64 -2.75 -0.19
N MET A 39 -1.99 -3.81 0.54
CA MET A 39 -1.30 -5.09 0.52
C MET A 39 -2.27 -6.16 0.03
N VAL A 40 -1.89 -6.87 -1.02
CA VAL A 40 -2.67 -7.96 -1.62
C VAL A 40 -1.86 -9.23 -1.49
N HIS A 41 -2.50 -10.27 -0.97
CA HIS A 41 -1.87 -11.58 -0.85
C HIS A 41 -1.60 -12.15 -2.25
N ASP A 42 -0.44 -12.75 -2.47
CA ASP A 42 0.05 -13.14 -3.79
C ASP A 42 -0.80 -14.26 -4.43
N ASN A 43 -1.51 -15.02 -3.61
CA ASN A 43 -2.46 -16.05 -4.06
C ASN A 43 -3.89 -15.53 -4.30
N MET A 44 -4.07 -14.20 -4.44
CA MET A 44 -5.39 -13.64 -4.70
C MET A 44 -5.72 -13.82 -6.19
N GLU A 45 -6.40 -14.91 -6.51
CA GLU A 45 -6.94 -15.12 -7.86
C GLU A 45 -8.03 -14.10 -8.14
N ARG A 46 -8.04 -13.57 -9.37
CA ARG A 46 -9.06 -12.63 -9.84
C ARG A 46 -10.38 -13.39 -9.93
N THR A 47 -11.17 -13.41 -8.86
CA THR A 47 -12.51 -13.97 -8.89
C THR A 47 -13.32 -13.20 -9.91
N LYS A 48 -13.77 -13.90 -10.96
CA LYS A 48 -14.76 -13.35 -11.88
C LYS A 48 -16.02 -13.13 -11.05
N TRP A 49 -16.33 -11.86 -10.78
CA TRP A 49 -17.64 -11.47 -10.29
C TRP A 49 -18.67 -12.00 -11.29
N LYS A 50 -19.56 -12.89 -10.83
CA LYS A 50 -20.70 -13.38 -11.62
C LYS A 50 -21.80 -12.34 -11.65
#